data_AF-A0A085Z0H2-F1
#
_entry.id   AF-A0A085Z0H2-F1
#
_cell.length_a   1.000
_cell.length_b   1.000
_cell.length_c   1.000
_cell.angle_alpha   90.00
_cell.angle_beta   90.00
_cell.angle_gamma   90.00
#
_symmetry.space_group_name_H-M   'P 1'
#
loop_
_entity.id
_entity.type
_entity.pdbx_description
1 polymer ?
#
loop_
_entity_poly.entity_id
_entity_poly.type
_entity_poly.pdbx_seq_one_letter_code
_entity_poly.pdbx_strand_id
1 'polypeptide(L)'
;MKDILHNLKIINDRIKKACEKAGRNPGKVMLLPATKTVSAEHIRTALENGQTLIAENKVQELKEKYDELKKYPRKIIYDLIN
;
A
#
# COMPACT_ATOMS: atom_id res chain seq x y z
N MET A 1 9.13 17.15 0.37
CA MET A 1 8.37 15.94 0.00
C MET A 1 8.48 14.96 1.17
N LYS A 2 7.38 14.46 1.73
CA LYS A 2 7.46 13.50 2.86
C LYS A 2 7.89 12.15 2.31
N ASP A 3 8.92 11.55 2.92
CA ASP A 3 9.40 10.21 2.59
C ASP A 3 8.29 9.15 2.80
N ILE A 4 8.05 8.33 1.78
CA ILE A 4 7.03 7.29 1.80
C ILE A 4 7.29 6.27 2.92
N LEU A 5 8.55 5.96 3.21
CA LEU A 5 8.92 5.01 4.26
C LEU A 5 8.59 5.56 5.65
N HIS A 6 8.86 6.85 5.85
CA HIS A 6 8.45 7.55 7.07
C HIS A 6 6.92 7.51 7.26
N ASN A 7 6.14 7.75 6.21
CA ASN A 7 4.68 7.70 6.27
C ASN A 7 4.17 6.28 6.58
N LEU A 8 4.74 5.25 5.92
CA LEU A 8 4.40 3.85 6.18
C LEU A 8 4.69 3.48 7.64
N LYS A 9 5.83 3.90 8.19
CA LYS A 9 6.16 3.67 9.60
C LYS A 9 5.11 4.28 10.52
N ILE A 10 4.77 5.55 10.31
CA ILE A 10 3.75 6.25 11.12
C ILE A 10 2.40 5.53 11.07
N ILE A 11 1.97 5.12 9.88
CA ILE A 11 0.67 4.44 9.71
C ILE A 11 0.69 3.07 10.38
N ASN A 12 1.76 2.29 10.24
CA ASN A 12 1.90 1.00 10.92
C ASN A 12 1.91 1.16 12.45
N ASP A 13 2.61 2.16 12.98
CA ASP A 13 2.60 2.48 14.42
C ASP A 13 1.19 2.85 14.91
N ARG A 14 0.41 3.58 14.09
CA ARG A 14 -0.99 3.91 14.40
C ARG A 14 -1.89 2.67 14.39
N ILE A 15 -1.73 1.78 13.40
CA ILE A 15 -2.46 0.51 13.33
C ILE A 15 -2.18 -0.33 14.57
N LYS A 16 -0.91 -0.47 14.95
CA LYS A 16 -0.50 -1.22 16.14
C LYS A 16 -1.18 -0.68 17.40
N LYS A 17 -1.07 0.63 17.65
CA LYS A 17 -1.71 1.30 18.80
C LYS A 17 -3.23 1.15 18.81
N ALA A 18 -3.88 1.22 17.65
CA ALA A 18 -5.33 1.03 17.56
C ALA A 18 -5.73 -0.42 17.89
N CYS A 19 -4.95 -1.40 17.41
CA CYS A 19 -5.17 -2.81 17.70
C CYS A 19 -4.98 -3.12 19.19
N GLU A 20 -3.92 -2.59 19.81
CA GLU A 20 -3.66 -2.69 21.25
C GLU A 20 -4.84 -2.16 22.07
N LYS A 21 -5.33 -0.95 21.75
CA LYS A 21 -6.50 -0.35 22.41
C LYS A 21 -7.78 -1.17 22.24
N ALA A 22 -7.93 -1.85 21.12
CA ALA A 22 -9.10 -2.67 20.82
C ALA A 22 -8.98 -4.14 21.29
N GLY A 23 -7.85 -4.54 21.91
CA GLY A 23 -7.58 -5.94 22.25
C GLY A 23 -7.50 -6.87 21.04
N ARG A 24 -7.10 -6.35 19.88
CA ARG A 24 -7.01 -7.10 18.61
C ARG A 24 -5.56 -7.41 18.25
N ASN A 25 -5.33 -8.53 17.58
CA ASN A 25 -4.02 -8.84 17.01
C ASN A 25 -3.73 -7.93 15.80
N PRO A 26 -2.66 -7.10 15.81
CA PRO A 26 -2.32 -6.23 14.69
C PRO A 26 -1.98 -7.00 13.40
N GLY A 27 -1.50 -8.25 13.49
CA GLY A 27 -1.24 -9.10 12.32
C GLY A 27 -2.50 -9.52 11.55
N LYS A 28 -3.71 -9.28 12.11
CA LYS A 28 -4.99 -9.49 11.42
C LYS A 28 -5.52 -8.21 10.74
N VAL A 29 -4.80 -7.10 10.82
CA VAL A 29 -5.13 -5.84 10.16
C VAL A 29 -4.12 -5.59 9.06
N MET A 30 -4.59 -5.39 7.84
CA MET A 30 -3.75 -5.14 6.68
C MET A 30 -3.87 -3.69 6.24
N LEU A 31 -2.73 -3.07 5.91
CA LEU A 31 -2.70 -1.78 5.26
C LEU A 31 -2.90 -1.97 3.75
N LEU A 32 -3.85 -1.24 3.18
CA LEU A 32 -4.12 -1.22 1.74
C LEU A 32 -3.90 0.22 1.23
N PRO A 33 -2.69 0.56 0.73
CA PRO A 33 -2.41 1.84 0.13
C PRO A 33 -3.28 2.07 -1.12
N ALA A 34 -3.95 3.22 -1.16
CA ALA A 34 -4.61 3.73 -2.36
C ALA A 34 -3.54 4.27 -3.31
N THR A 35 -3.38 3.66 -4.48
CA THR A 35 -2.30 4.03 -5.42
C THR A 35 -2.79 4.74 -6.68
N LYS A 36 -4.10 5.03 -6.77
CA LYS A 36 -4.67 5.89 -7.82
C LYS A 36 -3.93 7.23 -7.84
N THR A 37 -3.52 7.68 -9.01
CA THR A 37 -2.74 8.92 -9.24
C THR A 37 -1.33 8.95 -8.61
N VAL A 38 -0.87 7.86 -8.00
CA VAL A 38 0.49 7.73 -7.45
C VAL A 38 1.43 7.18 -8.54
N SER A 39 2.62 7.75 -8.66
CA SER A 39 3.64 7.29 -9.62
C SER A 39 4.13 5.87 -9.33
N ALA A 40 4.54 5.15 -10.37
CA ALA A 40 5.11 3.81 -10.25
C ALA A 40 6.35 3.77 -9.33
N GLU A 41 7.18 4.82 -9.35
CA GLU A 41 8.34 4.97 -8.47
C GLU A 41 7.96 4.91 -6.98
N HIS A 42 6.95 5.68 -6.55
CA HIS A 42 6.53 5.66 -5.15
C HIS A 42 5.96 4.29 -4.75
N ILE A 43 5.17 3.68 -5.63
CA ILE A 43 4.62 2.34 -5.40
C ILE A 43 5.76 1.32 -5.27
N ARG A 44 6.75 1.39 -6.16
CA ARG A 44 7.95 0.56 -6.14
C ARG A 44 8.69 0.68 -4.81
N THR A 45 8.95 1.90 -4.33
CA THR A 45 9.64 2.12 -3.05
C THR A 45 8.88 1.46 -1.89
N ALA A 46 7.54 1.53 -1.88
CA ALA A 46 6.73 0.84 -0.88
C ALA A 46 6.85 -0.70 -0.99
N LEU A 47 6.78 -1.25 -2.21
CA LEU A 47 6.88 -2.69 -2.46
C LEU A 47 8.26 -3.25 -2.09
N GLU A 48 9.34 -2.52 -2.39
CA GLU A 48 10.72 -2.87 -2.00
C GLU A 48 10.91 -2.94 -0.49
N ASN A 49 10.08 -2.21 0.26
CA ASN A 49 10.12 -2.14 1.72
C ASN A 49 9.02 -2.98 2.40
N GLY A 50 8.59 -4.05 1.72
CA GLY A 50 7.75 -5.10 2.31
C GLY A 50 6.24 -4.82 2.27
N GLN A 51 5.78 -3.74 1.63
CA GLN A 51 4.36 -3.66 1.27
C GLN A 51 4.06 -4.66 0.16
N THR A 52 2.93 -5.36 0.27
CA THR A 52 2.53 -6.39 -0.69
C THR A 52 1.09 -6.20 -1.18
N LEU A 53 0.39 -5.21 -0.65
CA LEU A 53 -0.98 -4.87 -1.00
C LEU A 53 -1.01 -3.49 -1.61
N ILE A 54 -1.78 -3.32 -2.69
CA ILE A 54 -2.11 -2.02 -3.28
C ILE A 54 -3.55 -2.05 -3.77
N ALA A 55 -4.18 -0.88 -3.83
CA ALA A 55 -5.51 -0.72 -4.40
C ALA A 55 -5.53 0.34 -5.50
N GLU A 56 -6.01 -0.08 -6.66
CA GLU A 56 -6.16 0.72 -7.88
C GLU A 56 -7.62 0.64 -8.34
N ASN A 57 -8.18 1.76 -8.80
CA ASN A 57 -9.55 1.83 -9.28
C ASN A 57 -9.66 2.12 -10.79
N LYS A 58 -8.53 2.32 -11.48
CA LYS A 58 -8.50 2.51 -12.94
C LYS A 58 -7.58 1.49 -13.60
N VAL A 59 -8.16 0.71 -14.51
CA VAL A 59 -7.41 -0.33 -15.25
C VAL A 59 -6.33 0.26 -16.15
N GLN A 60 -6.51 1.49 -16.65
CA GLN A 60 -5.53 2.19 -17.48
C GLN A 60 -4.27 2.51 -16.69
N GLU A 61 -4.41 3.12 -15.50
CA GLU A 61 -3.27 3.42 -14.62
C GLU A 61 -2.53 2.15 -14.21
N LEU A 62 -3.26 1.05 -13.98
CA LEU A 62 -2.66 -0.23 -13.68
C LEU A 62 -1.82 -0.77 -14.84
N LYS A 63 -2.29 -0.65 -16.09
CA LYS A 63 -1.55 -1.05 -17.28
C LYS A 63 -0.28 -0.22 -17.44
N GLU A 64 -0.37 1.10 -17.27
CA GLU A 64 0.78 2.02 -17.35
C GLU A 64 1.88 1.65 -16.33
N LYS A 65 1.49 1.26 -15.12
CA LYS A 65 2.41 0.89 -14.04
C LYS A 65 2.85 -0.58 -14.11
N TYR A 66 2.23 -1.40 -14.97
CA TYR A 66 2.38 -2.86 -14.91
C TYR A 66 3.83 -3.29 -15.16
N ASP A 67 4.46 -2.76 -16.19
CA ASP A 67 5.82 -3.17 -16.58
C ASP A 67 6.87 -2.82 -15.54
N GLU A 68 6.71 -1.69 -14.85
CA GLU A 68 7.60 -1.29 -13.77
C GLU A 68 7.42 -2.14 -12.51
N LEU A 69 6.18 -2.55 -12.24
CA LEU A 69 5.81 -3.21 -10.99
C LEU A 69 5.77 -4.75 -11.09
N LYS A 70 5.73 -5.34 -12.29
CA LYS A 70 5.54 -6.81 -12.50
C LYS A 70 6.54 -7.70 -11.77
N LYS A 71 7.76 -7.20 -11.50
CA LYS A 71 8.80 -7.93 -10.76
C LYS A 71 8.58 -7.98 -9.24
N TYR A 72 7.66 -7.18 -8.70
CA TYR A 72 7.38 -7.14 -7.27
C TYR A 72 6.11 -7.95 -6.96
N PRO A 73 6.18 -8.92 -6.03
CA PRO A 73 5.02 -9.68 -5.61
C PRO A 73 4.02 -8.73 -4.94
N ARG A 74 2.81 -8.64 -5.50
CA ARG A 74 1.75 -7.79 -4.99
C ARG A 74 0.38 -8.40 -5.23
N LYS A 75 -0.51 -8.23 -4.27
CA LYS A 75 -1.95 -8.45 -4.46
C LYS A 75 -2.61 -7.11 -4.71
N ILE A 76 -3.29 -7.02 -5.84
CA ILE A 76 -4.01 -5.83 -6.27
C ILE A 76 -5.47 -6.06 -5.92
N ILE A 77 -6.05 -5.12 -5.19
CA ILE A 77 -7.49 -5.11 -4.95
C ILE A 77 -8.10 -3.98 -5.78
N TYR A 78 -8.96 -4.37 -6.72
CA TYR A 78 -9.69 -3.46 -7.59
C TYR A 78 -11.00 -2.99 -6.92
N ASP A 79 -11.48 -1.81 -7.32
CA ASP A 79 -12.82 -1.29 -7.02
C ASP A 79 -13.17 -1.00 -5.55
N LEU A 80 -12.23 -1.12 -4.61
CA LEU A 80 -12.47 -0.74 -3.20
C LEU A 80 -12.35 0.76 -2.92
N ILE A 81 -11.96 1.56 -3.93
CA ILE A 81 -11.63 2.98 -3.75
C ILE A 81 -12.36 3.78 -4.82
N ASN A 82 -13.51 4.36 -4.45
CA ASN A 82 -14.22 5.33 -5.29
C ASN A 82 -13.59 6.73 -5.11
#